data_AF-A0A839R0R4-F1
#
_entry.id   AF-A0A839R0R4-F1
#
_cell.length_a   1.000
_cell.length_b   1.000
_cell.length_c   1.000
_cell.angle_alpha   90.00
_cell.angle_beta   90.00
_cell.angle_gamma   90.00
#
_symmetry.space_group_name_H-M   'P 1'
#
loop_
_entity.id
_entity.type
_entity.pdbx_description
1 polymer ?
#
loop_
_entity_poly.entity_id
_entity_poly.type
_entity_poly.pdbx_seq_one_letter_code
_entity_poly.pdbx_strand_id
1 'polypeptide(L)'
;MPSFSATLTGHMISGAIKAVIAALMLFATSATGAISEITLSHALTFAFVAMILVETVSAVMFHVVALRRRHPRPGSTAVTVVDLALPPLAALLFGTILLGGGIVIAAAICFTIVFWVFTLLVEKPWREDDAAVEAMEKSRW
;
A
#
# COMPACT_ATOMS: atom_id res chain seq x y z
N MET A 1 5.84 10.33 -19.63
CA MET A 1 5.87 9.78 -18.25
C MET A 1 4.88 10.59 -17.42
N PRO A 2 3.99 9.96 -16.64
CA PRO A 2 3.14 10.70 -15.71
C PRO A 2 4.01 11.53 -14.74
N SER A 3 3.52 12.72 -14.37
CA SER A 3 4.20 13.55 -13.39
C SER A 3 4.22 12.84 -12.03
N PHE A 4 5.25 13.09 -11.21
CA PHE A 4 5.33 12.57 -9.84
C PHE A 4 4.04 12.87 -9.05
N SER A 5 3.45 14.05 -9.26
CA SER A 5 2.18 14.43 -8.66
C SER A 5 1.03 13.48 -9.05
N ALA A 6 0.91 13.08 -10.32
CA ALA A 6 -0.15 12.19 -10.78
C ALA A 6 0.01 10.77 -10.21
N THR A 7 1.24 10.25 -10.18
CA THR A 7 1.55 8.96 -9.54
C THR A 7 1.22 9.00 -8.05
N LEU A 8 1.65 10.05 -7.34
CA LEU A 8 1.37 10.22 -5.92
C LEU A 8 -0.13 10.33 -5.65
N THR A 9 -0.88 11.09 -6.45
CA THR A 9 -2.33 11.23 -6.29
C THR A 9 -3.06 9.90 -6.48
N GLY A 10 -2.68 9.08 -7.46
CA GLY A 10 -3.25 7.75 -7.66
C GLY A 10 -3.04 6.83 -6.45
N HIS A 11 -1.81 6.78 -5.95
CA HIS A 11 -1.43 6.04 -4.74
C HIS A 11 -2.15 6.55 -3.48
N MET A 12 -2.35 7.86 -3.36
CA MET A 12 -3.05 8.44 -2.20
C MET A 12 -4.55 8.13 -2.21
N ILE A 13 -5.19 8.08 -3.37
CA ILE A 13 -6.62 7.71 -3.48
C ILE A 13 -6.83 6.23 -3.14
N SER A 14 -6.01 5.34 -3.70
CA SER A 14 -6.10 3.90 -3.36
C SER A 14 -5.73 3.66 -1.89
N GLY A 15 -4.70 4.36 -1.41
CA GLY A 15 -4.26 4.37 -0.02
C GLY A 15 -5.39 4.72 0.95
N ALA A 16 -6.12 5.80 0.71
CA ALA A 16 -7.21 6.22 1.60
C ALA A 16 -8.27 5.13 1.80
N ILE A 17 -8.62 4.39 0.74
CA ILE A 17 -9.57 3.27 0.81
C ILE A 17 -8.97 2.12 1.64
N LYS A 18 -7.71 1.75 1.38
CA LYS A 18 -6.99 0.73 2.16
C LYS A 18 -6.93 1.09 3.64
N ALA A 19 -6.67 2.35 3.97
CA ALA A 19 -6.58 2.83 5.34
C ALA A 19 -7.90 2.66 6.10
N VAL A 20 -9.03 3.02 5.49
CA VAL A 20 -10.36 2.84 6.11
C VAL A 20 -10.65 1.36 6.35
N ILE A 21 -10.38 0.50 5.37
CA ILE A 21 -10.62 -0.95 5.50
C ILE A 21 -9.72 -1.54 6.59
N ALA A 22 -8.44 -1.18 6.63
CA ALA A 22 -7.50 -1.66 7.65
C ALA A 22 -7.91 -1.21 9.06
N ALA A 23 -8.36 0.04 9.21
CA ALA A 23 -8.86 0.56 10.48
C ALA A 23 -10.11 -0.19 10.96
N LEU A 24 -11.07 -0.43 10.07
CA LEU A 24 -12.29 -1.19 10.38
C LEU A 24 -11.98 -2.64 10.75
N MET A 25 -11.05 -3.28 10.03
CA MET A 25 -10.63 -4.64 10.30
C MET A 25 -9.94 -4.77 11.66
N LEU A 26 -9.07 -3.81 11.99
CA LEU A 26 -8.40 -3.76 13.29
C LEU A 26 -9.38 -3.48 14.43
N PHE A 27 -10.31 -2.54 14.23
CA PHE A 27 -11.36 -2.24 15.20
C PHE A 27 -12.27 -3.45 15.43
N ALA A 28 -12.72 -4.13 14.37
CA ALA A 28 -13.51 -5.35 14.47
C ALA A 28 -12.75 -6.46 15.21
N THR A 29 -11.45 -6.59 14.98
CA THR A 29 -10.59 -7.55 15.71
C THR A 29 -10.58 -7.24 17.21
N SER A 30 -10.52 -5.96 17.60
CA SER A 30 -10.61 -5.57 19.01
C SER A 30 -11.97 -5.90 19.63
N ALA A 31 -13.06 -5.75 18.88
CA ALA A 31 -14.41 -6.06 19.36
C ALA A 31 -14.64 -7.57 19.62
N THR A 32 -13.80 -8.45 19.06
CA THR A 32 -13.86 -9.90 19.35
C THR A 32 -13.16 -10.30 20.65
N GLY A 33 -12.44 -9.37 21.31
CA GLY A 33 -11.61 -9.67 22.47
C GLY A 33 -10.28 -10.37 22.13
N ALA A 34 -9.97 -10.58 20.85
CA ALA A 34 -8.71 -11.17 20.40
C ALA A 34 -7.47 -10.31 20.69
N ILE A 35 -7.67 -8.99 20.85
CA ILE A 35 -6.66 -8.01 21.25
C ILE A 35 -7.24 -7.07 22.30
N SER A 36 -6.38 -6.30 22.96
CA SER A 36 -6.81 -5.22 23.85
C SER A 36 -7.72 -4.23 23.12
N GLU A 37 -8.71 -3.68 23.83
CA GLU A 37 -9.67 -2.74 23.25
C GLU A 37 -8.96 -1.52 22.66
N ILE A 38 -9.37 -1.16 21.45
CA ILE A 38 -8.90 0.04 20.77
C ILE A 38 -10.10 0.89 20.38
N THR A 39 -9.96 2.21 20.47
CA THR A 39 -10.98 3.10 19.92
C THR A 39 -10.86 3.15 18.40
N LEU A 40 -11.98 3.37 17.70
CA LEU A 40 -12.00 3.57 16.26
C LEU A 40 -11.07 4.73 15.83
N SER A 41 -10.97 5.78 16.65
CA SER A 41 -10.08 6.91 16.41
C SER A 41 -8.60 6.51 16.38
N HIS A 42 -8.15 5.65 17.31
CA HIS A 42 -6.78 5.13 17.30
C HIS A 42 -6.53 4.23 16.08
N ALA A 43 -7.49 3.37 15.74
CA ALA A 43 -7.41 2.49 14.58
C ALA A 43 -7.25 3.30 13.28
N LEU A 44 -8.06 4.37 13.12
CA LEU A 44 -7.98 5.28 11.97
C LEU A 44 -6.66 6.02 11.93
N THR A 45 -6.24 6.62 13.05
CA THR A 45 -4.98 7.39 13.13
C THR A 45 -3.79 6.52 12.71
N PHE A 46 -3.71 5.30 13.25
CA PHE A 46 -2.68 4.33 12.87
C PHE A 46 -2.74 4.01 11.36
N ALA A 47 -3.91 3.66 10.85
CA ALA A 47 -4.05 3.22 9.46
C ALA A 47 -3.72 4.33 8.45
N PHE A 48 -4.10 5.59 8.73
CA PHE A 48 -3.78 6.72 7.87
C PHE A 48 -2.28 7.07 7.89
N VAL A 49 -1.64 7.04 9.06
CA VAL A 49 -0.19 7.29 9.17
C VAL A 49 0.61 6.21 8.43
N ALA A 50 0.26 4.93 8.65
CA ALA A 50 0.90 3.82 7.95
C ALA A 50 0.70 3.90 6.43
N MET A 51 -0.50 4.26 5.98
CA MET A 51 -0.82 4.45 4.57
C MET A 51 0.01 5.55 3.92
N ILE A 52 0.07 6.75 4.52
CA ILE A 52 0.81 7.87 3.94
C ILE A 52 2.27 7.48 3.71
N LEU A 53 2.90 6.80 4.67
CA LEU A 53 4.28 6.37 4.51
C LEU A 53 4.43 5.36 3.37
N VAL A 54 3.62 4.30 3.38
CA VAL A 54 3.72 3.21 2.40
C VAL A 54 3.48 3.74 0.99
N GLU A 55 2.42 4.51 0.78
CA GLU A 55 2.10 5.06 -0.53
C GLU A 55 3.11 6.12 -0.98
N THR A 56 3.66 6.93 -0.06
CA THR A 56 4.73 7.89 -0.39
C THR A 56 6.00 7.17 -0.82
N VAL A 57 6.42 6.15 -0.08
CA VAL A 57 7.65 5.41 -0.40
C VAL A 57 7.46 4.58 -1.66
N SER A 58 6.31 3.92 -1.86
CA SER A 58 5.99 3.24 -3.13
C SER A 58 6.03 4.23 -4.29
N ALA A 59 5.38 5.40 -4.18
CA ALA A 59 5.43 6.43 -5.22
C ALA A 59 6.87 6.91 -5.53
N VAL A 60 7.70 7.12 -4.50
CA VAL A 60 9.13 7.47 -4.66
C VAL A 60 9.90 6.34 -5.34
N MET A 61 9.68 5.09 -4.92
CA MET A 61 10.35 3.93 -5.51
C MET A 61 9.96 3.75 -6.98
N PHE A 62 8.67 3.85 -7.31
CA PHE A 62 8.18 3.84 -8.69
C PHE A 62 8.83 4.95 -9.51
N HIS A 63 8.93 6.17 -8.96
CA HIS A 63 9.54 7.29 -9.65
C HIS A 63 11.05 7.10 -9.87
N VAL A 64 11.80 6.64 -8.87
CA VAL A 64 13.24 6.37 -8.96
C VAL A 64 13.53 5.24 -9.95
N VAL A 65 12.74 4.17 -9.94
CA VAL A 65 12.86 3.07 -10.90
C VAL A 65 12.55 3.54 -12.32
N ALA A 66 11.48 4.33 -12.49
CA ALA A 66 11.12 4.92 -13.77
C ALA A 66 12.20 5.88 -14.30
N LEU A 67 12.84 6.67 -13.42
CA LEU A 67 13.94 7.57 -13.79
C LEU A 67 15.24 6.82 -14.14
N ARG A 68 15.56 5.75 -13.40
CA ARG A 68 16.79 4.96 -13.64
C ARG A 68 16.69 4.09 -14.90
N ARG A 69 15.48 3.70 -15.32
CA ARG A 69 15.26 2.89 -16.53
C ARG A 69 14.59 3.74 -17.61
N ARG A 70 15.38 4.35 -18.49
CA ARG A 70 14.88 5.02 -19.73
C ARG A 70 14.12 4.07 -20.70
N HIS A 71 13.92 2.79 -20.37
CA HIS A 71 13.03 1.86 -21.06
C HIS A 71 12.25 0.99 -20.04
N PRO A 72 10.92 0.89 -20.17
CA PRO A 72 10.04 0.33 -19.15
C PRO A 72 10.14 -1.20 -19.12
N ARG A 73 10.32 -1.76 -17.93
CA ARG A 73 9.65 -3.00 -17.56
C ARG A 73 9.00 -2.78 -16.21
N PRO A 74 7.74 -2.33 -16.16
CA PRO A 74 6.88 -2.59 -15.00
C PRO A 74 6.91 -4.10 -14.72
N GLY A 75 7.05 -4.51 -13.45
CA GLY A 75 7.10 -5.94 -13.09
C GLY A 75 8.47 -6.54 -12.79
N SER A 76 9.53 -5.74 -12.62
CA SER A 76 10.80 -6.24 -12.07
C SER A 76 10.56 -6.83 -10.68
N THR A 77 10.89 -8.12 -10.47
CA THR A 77 10.67 -8.84 -9.20
C THR A 77 11.15 -8.06 -7.98
N ALA A 78 12.26 -7.33 -8.09
CA ALA A 78 12.79 -6.47 -7.02
C ALA A 78 11.82 -5.35 -6.59
N VAL A 79 11.07 -4.74 -7.51
CA VAL A 79 10.08 -3.69 -7.19
C VAL A 79 8.88 -4.30 -6.50
N THR A 80 8.40 -5.44 -7.01
CA THR A 80 7.29 -6.19 -6.41
C THR A 80 7.62 -6.66 -5.00
N VAL A 81 8.85 -7.13 -4.75
CA VAL A 81 9.30 -7.53 -3.40
C VAL A 81 9.32 -6.35 -2.44
N VAL A 82 9.79 -5.18 -2.89
CA VAL A 82 9.77 -3.97 -2.06
C VAL A 82 8.34 -3.56 -1.74
N ASP A 83 7.45 -3.49 -2.74
CA ASP A 83 6.05 -3.13 -2.51
C ASP A 83 5.31 -4.12 -1.60
N LEU A 84 5.66 -5.42 -1.63
CA LEU A 84 5.08 -6.41 -0.72
C LEU A 84 5.63 -6.32 0.71
N ALA A 85 6.91 -5.98 0.86
CA ALA A 85 7.60 -5.96 2.15
C ALA A 85 7.43 -4.63 2.91
N LEU A 86 7.16 -3.54 2.20
CA LEU A 86 7.04 -2.23 2.82
C LEU A 86 5.83 -2.06 3.75
N PRO A 87 4.62 -2.54 3.40
CA PRO A 87 3.44 -2.46 4.26
C PRO A 87 3.63 -3.08 5.65
N PRO A 88 4.12 -4.33 5.80
CA PRO A 88 4.32 -4.92 7.13
C PRO A 88 5.38 -4.17 7.95
N LEU A 89 6.45 -3.68 7.32
CA LEU A 89 7.50 -2.93 8.01
C LEU A 89 6.99 -1.58 8.54
N ALA A 90 6.26 -0.83 7.71
CA ALA A 90 5.65 0.42 8.13
C ALA A 90 4.63 0.21 9.27
N ALA A 91 3.79 -0.82 9.14
CA ALA A 91 2.77 -1.13 10.13
C ALA A 91 3.38 -1.59 11.47
N LEU A 92 4.46 -2.37 11.46
CA LEU A 92 5.20 -2.74 12.67
C LEU A 92 5.85 -1.51 13.33
N LEU A 93 6.55 -0.68 12.54
CA LEU A 93 7.22 0.52 13.06
C LEU A 93 6.22 1.47 13.72
N PHE A 94 5.11 1.80 13.05
CA PHE A 94 4.12 2.70 13.64
C PHE A 94 3.27 2.04 14.70
N GLY A 95 3.01 0.74 14.60
CA GLY A 95 2.26 0.02 15.62
C GLY A 95 3.01 0.08 16.95
N THR A 96 4.33 -0.12 16.94
CA THR A 96 5.16 0.01 18.14
C THR A 96 5.15 1.42 18.72
N ILE A 97 5.15 2.46 17.88
CA ILE A 97 5.14 3.86 18.33
C ILE A 97 3.76 4.31 18.85
N LEU A 98 2.67 3.92 18.16
CA LEU A 98 1.34 4.49 18.36
C LEU A 98 0.40 3.63 19.20
N LEU A 99 0.53 2.30 19.13
CA LEU A 99 -0.42 1.37 19.74
C LEU A 99 0.19 0.61 20.92
N GLY A 100 1.47 0.24 20.82
CA GLY A 100 2.20 -0.50 21.87
C GLY A 100 1.67 -1.92 22.12
N GLY A 101 2.45 -2.71 22.87
CA GLY A 101 2.05 -4.03 23.36
C GLY A 101 1.68 -5.06 22.27
N GLY A 102 0.77 -5.98 22.59
CA GLY A 102 0.34 -7.06 21.68
C GLY A 102 -0.50 -6.59 20.49
N ILE A 103 -1.05 -5.37 20.53
CA ILE A 103 -1.91 -4.81 19.47
C ILE A 103 -1.10 -4.58 18.19
N VAL A 104 0.21 -4.30 18.30
CA VAL A 104 1.11 -4.02 17.18
C VAL A 104 1.09 -5.13 16.13
N ILE A 105 1.11 -6.38 16.58
CA ILE A 105 1.14 -7.54 15.68
C ILE A 105 -0.19 -7.64 14.90
N ALA A 106 -1.31 -7.48 15.58
CA ALA A 106 -2.62 -7.50 14.93
C ALA A 106 -2.77 -6.33 13.95
N ALA A 107 -2.32 -5.14 14.33
CA ALA A 107 -2.30 -3.96 13.46
C ALA A 107 -1.45 -4.19 12.21
N ALA A 108 -0.27 -4.78 12.37
CA ALA A 108 0.59 -5.17 11.26
C ALA A 108 -0.06 -6.21 10.35
N ILE A 109 -0.71 -7.24 10.91
CA ILE A 109 -1.40 -8.28 10.14
C ILE A 109 -2.57 -7.67 9.35
N CYS A 110 -3.47 -6.93 10.00
CA CYS A 110 -4.62 -6.32 9.33
C CYS A 110 -4.19 -5.40 8.20
N PHE A 111 -3.21 -4.53 8.46
CA PHE A 111 -2.70 -3.60 7.46
C PHE A 111 -2.04 -4.33 6.29
N THR A 112 -1.21 -5.34 6.57
CA THR A 112 -0.53 -6.14 5.54
C THR A 112 -1.53 -6.90 4.67
N ILE A 113 -2.55 -7.53 5.28
CA ILE A 113 -3.58 -8.25 4.53
C ILE A 113 -4.30 -7.31 3.58
N VAL A 114 -4.77 -6.15 4.06
CA VAL A 114 -5.48 -5.19 3.21
C VAL A 114 -4.60 -4.72 2.07
N PHE A 115 -3.35 -4.36 2.38
CA PHE A 115 -2.43 -3.88 1.35
C PHE A 115 -2.13 -4.96 0.32
N TRP A 116 -1.86 -6.20 0.74
CA TRP A 116 -1.62 -7.32 -0.16
C TRP A 116 -2.86 -7.65 -0.99
N VAL A 117 -4.05 -7.70 -0.41
CA VAL A 117 -5.29 -7.96 -1.17
C VAL A 117 -5.47 -6.93 -2.27
N PHE A 118 -5.29 -5.64 -1.97
CA PHE A 118 -5.37 -4.59 -2.99
C PHE A 118 -4.26 -4.69 -4.04
N THR A 119 -3.02 -4.85 -3.61
CA THR A 119 -1.89 -4.95 -4.53
C THR A 119 -2.01 -6.19 -5.41
N LEU A 120 -2.50 -7.31 -4.86
CA LEU A 120 -2.60 -8.56 -5.59
C LEU A 120 -3.81 -8.63 -6.54
N LEU A 121 -4.97 -8.10 -6.12
CA LEU A 121 -6.22 -8.22 -6.87
C LEU A 121 -6.53 -7.01 -7.76
N VAL A 122 -6.09 -5.82 -7.35
CA VAL A 122 -6.42 -4.54 -8.02
C VAL A 122 -5.22 -4.03 -8.79
N GLU A 123 -4.10 -3.79 -8.11
CA GLU A 123 -2.95 -3.09 -8.71
C GLU A 123 -2.11 -3.98 -9.63
N LYS A 124 -2.03 -5.29 -9.31
CA LYS A 124 -1.35 -6.33 -10.10
C LYS A 124 -0.03 -5.85 -10.71
N PRO A 125 0.95 -5.40 -9.89
CA PRO A 125 2.18 -4.75 -10.37
C PRO A 125 3.08 -5.63 -11.26
N TRP A 126 2.77 -6.92 -11.36
CA TRP A 126 3.46 -7.89 -12.22
C TRP A 126 2.78 -8.14 -13.57
N ARG A 127 1.57 -7.61 -13.82
CA ARG A 127 1.01 -7.62 -15.18
C ARG A 127 1.76 -6.55 -15.99
N GLU A 128 2.56 -7.01 -16.94
CA GLU A 128 3.08 -6.14 -18.00
C GLU A 128 1.87 -5.63 -18.81
N ASP A 129 1.50 -4.37 -18.54
CA ASP A 129 0.86 -3.44 -19.45
C ASP A 129 -0.52 -3.78 -20.05
N ASP A 130 -1.60 -3.34 -19.38
CA ASP A 130 -2.80 -2.92 -20.12
C ASP A 130 -2.50 -1.60 -20.89
N ALA A 131 -1.56 -0.75 -20.41
CA ALA A 131 -1.21 0.54 -21.03
C ALA A 131 -0.33 0.45 -22.30
N ALA A 132 0.57 -0.55 -22.40
CA ALA A 132 1.36 -0.79 -23.63
C ALA A 132 0.59 -1.58 -24.68
N VAL A 133 -0.37 -2.42 -24.28
CA VAL A 133 -1.33 -3.05 -25.21
C VAL A 133 -2.24 -1.98 -25.82
N GLU A 134 -2.78 -1.05 -25.01
CA GLU A 134 -3.61 0.06 -25.48
C GLU A 134 -2.83 1.04 -26.39
N ALA A 135 -1.55 1.31 -26.07
CA ALA A 135 -0.68 2.15 -26.90
C ALA A 135 -0.28 1.45 -28.22
N MET A 136 -0.07 0.14 -28.22
CA MET A 136 0.15 -0.64 -29.45
C MET A 136 -1.10 -0.68 -30.33
N GLU A 137 -2.28 -0.86 -29.72
CA GLU A 137 -3.56 -0.90 -30.44
C GLU A 137 -3.89 0.45 -31.07
N LYS A 138 -3.60 1.56 -30.38
CA LYS A 138 -3.79 2.92 -30.91
C LYS A 138 -2.78 3.32 -31.99
N SER A 139 -1.63 2.65 -32.08
CA SER A 139 -0.64 2.85 -33.15
C SER A 139 -0.93 2.05 -34.42
N ARG A 140 -1.93 1.16 -34.38
CA ARG A 140 -2.36 0.30 -35.48
C ARG A 140 -3.48 0.89 -36.35
N TRP A 141 -3.99 2.07 -35.98
CA TRP A 141 -5.04 2.80 -36.69
C TRP A 141 -4.60 4.23 -37.00
#